data_AF-A0A2G6QXU5-F1
#
_entry.id   AF-A0A2G6QXU5-F1
#
_cell.length_a   1.000
_cell.length_b   1.000
_cell.length_c   1.000
_cell.angle_alpha   90.00
_cell.angle_beta   90.00
_cell.angle_gamma   90.00
#
_symmetry.space_group_name_H-M   'P 1'
#
loop_
_entity.id
_entity.type
_entity.pdbx_description
1 polymer ?
#
loop_
_entity_poly.entity_id
_entity_poly.type
_entity_poly.pdbx_seq_one_letter_code
_entity_poly.pdbx_strand_id
1 'polypeptide(L)' 'MELTARRVDTKNTHGTGCTLSSAIAALRPQSSDWPTAVREAKNYLTDALAAADDLGIGHGHGPVHHFVRFWK' A
#
# COMPACT_ATOMS: atom_id res chain seq x y z
N MET A 1 8.64 12.98 11.63
CA MET A 1 8.11 13.10 10.25
C MET A 1 6.64 12.75 10.31
N GLU A 2 5.79 13.60 9.77
CA GLU A 2 4.36 13.32 9.60
C GLU A 2 4.11 12.82 8.17
N LEU A 3 3.23 11.83 8.01
CA LEU A 3 2.83 11.27 6.72
C LEU A 3 1.32 11.41 6.57
N THR A 4 0.89 12.17 5.57
CA THR A 4 -0.52 12.38 5.27
C THR A 4 -0.85 11.75 3.92
N ALA A 5 -2.05 11.17 3.83
CA ALA A 5 -2.62 10.66 2.60
C ALA A 5 -4.15 10.72 2.71
N ARG A 6 -4.83 10.82 1.57
CA ARG A 6 -6.30 10.69 1.53
C ARG A 6 -6.70 9.36 2.18
N ARG A 7 -7.71 9.38 3.06
CA ARG A 7 -8.34 8.15 3.53
C ARG A 7 -9.04 7.49 2.33
N VAL A 8 -8.72 6.23 2.09
CA VAL A 8 -9.38 5.44 1.05
C VAL A 8 -10.64 4.84 1.65
N ASP A 9 -11.77 5.07 1.00
CA ASP A 9 -13.05 4.48 1.38
C ASP A 9 -13.15 3.06 0.79
N THR A 10 -12.58 2.09 1.50
CA THR A 10 -12.61 0.67 1.15
C THR A 10 -12.69 -0.18 2.42
N LYS A 11 -13.33 -1.35 2.31
CA LYS A 11 -13.29 -2.38 3.35
C LYS A 11 -12.10 -3.34 3.19
N ASN A 12 -11.45 -3.34 2.04
CA ASN A 12 -10.38 -4.26 1.68
C ASN A 12 -9.02 -3.76 2.22
N THR A 13 -8.83 -3.96 3.52
CA THR A 13 -7.66 -3.47 4.27
C THR A 13 -6.81 -4.60 4.87
N HIS A 14 -7.11 -5.85 4.54
CA HIS A 14 -6.34 -6.99 5.02
C HIS A 14 -4.90 -6.89 4.51
N GLY A 15 -3.95 -7.11 5.41
CA GLY A 15 -2.52 -7.07 5.09
C GLY A 15 -1.94 -5.65 4.92
N THR A 16 -2.66 -4.58 5.20
CA THR A 16 -2.14 -3.19 5.08
C THR A 16 -0.85 -2.95 5.88
N GLY A 17 -0.79 -3.41 7.13
CA GLY A 17 0.42 -3.30 7.97
C GLY A 17 1.60 -4.09 7.40
N CYS A 18 1.38 -5.34 7.01
CA CYS A 18 2.39 -6.18 6.36
C CYS A 18 2.89 -5.56 5.05
N THR A 19 1.97 -5.05 4.24
CA THR A 19 2.29 -4.39 2.97
C THR A 19 3.15 -3.16 3.20
N LEU A 20 2.81 -2.34 4.21
CA LEU A 20 3.61 -1.15 4.53
C LEU A 20 5.02 -1.52 4.96
N SER A 21 5.19 -2.47 5.89
CA SER A 21 6.51 -2.86 6.39
C SER A 21 7.34 -3.54 5.31
N SER A 22 6.75 -4.41 4.50
CA SER A 22 7.41 -5.03 3.35
C SER A 22 7.83 -4.01 2.29
N ALA A 23 6.98 -3.03 1.98
CA ALA A 23 7.32 -1.97 1.03
C ALA A 23 8.46 -1.09 1.54
N ILE A 24 8.47 -0.72 2.82
CA ILE A 24 9.59 0.01 3.43
C ILE A 24 10.89 -0.80 3.33
N ALA A 25 10.83 -2.10 3.66
CA ALA A 25 12.01 -2.97 3.59
C ALA A 25 12.55 -3.09 2.15
N ALA A 26 11.68 -3.25 1.16
CA ALA A 26 12.05 -3.36 -0.25
C ALA A 26 12.61 -2.04 -0.82
N LEU A 27 12.04 -0.90 -0.44
CA LEU A 27 12.46 0.42 -0.92
C LEU A 27 13.70 0.95 -0.21
N ARG A 28 13.98 0.47 1.02
CA ARG A 28 15.12 0.97 1.80
C ARG A 28 16.44 0.95 1.03
N PRO A 29 16.92 -0.15 0.42
CA PRO A 29 18.19 -0.16 -0.30
C PRO A 29 18.19 0.71 -1.58
N GLN A 30 17.02 1.13 -2.06
CA GLN A 30 16.85 1.92 -3.28
C GLN A 30 16.75 3.44 -3.00
N SER A 31 16.59 3.83 -1.72
CA SER A 31 16.37 5.22 -1.31
C SER A 31 17.63 5.85 -0.69
N SER A 32 17.79 7.17 -0.89
CA SER A 32 18.87 7.96 -0.26
C SER A 32 18.78 7.99 1.27
N ASP A 33 17.56 8.03 1.82
CA ASP A 33 17.30 8.11 3.26
C ASP A 33 16.00 7.40 3.66
N TRP A 34 15.79 7.27 4.98
CA TRP A 34 14.59 6.66 5.56
C TRP A 34 13.29 7.42 5.26
N PRO A 35 13.22 8.76 5.45
CA PRO A 35 12.03 9.53 5.08
C PRO A 35 11.54 9.28 3.65
N THR A 36 12.46 9.18 2.69
CA THR A 36 12.17 8.91 1.27
C THR A 36 11.56 7.52 1.09
N ALA A 37 12.24 6.47 1.60
CA ALA A 37 11.74 5.10 1.51
C ALA A 37 10.34 4.94 2.11
N VAL A 38 10.09 5.57 3.27
CA VAL A 38 8.81 5.49 3.96
C VAL A 38 7.71 6.28 3.22
N ARG A 39 8.03 7.43 2.63
CA ARG A 39 7.07 8.20 1.80
C ARG A 39 6.64 7.41 0.57
N GLU A 40 7.61 6.80 -0.12
CA GLU A 40 7.34 5.98 -1.30
C GLU A 40 6.53 4.73 -0.96
N ALA A 41 6.86 4.05 0.15
CA ALA A 41 6.08 2.91 0.65
C ALA A 41 4.64 3.32 1.01
N LYS A 42 4.46 4.51 1.60
CA LYS A 42 3.14 5.02 1.93
C LYS A 42 2.31 5.32 0.68
N ASN A 43 2.92 5.93 -0.34
CA ASN A 43 2.26 6.18 -1.63
C ASN A 43 1.84 4.86 -2.29
N TYR A 44 2.75 3.89 -2.35
CA TYR A 44 2.47 2.55 -2.87
C TYR A 44 1.27 1.89 -2.17
N LEU A 45 1.23 1.91 -0.83
CA LEU A 45 0.11 1.33 -0.08
C LEU A 45 -1.20 2.06 -0.36
N THR A 46 -1.19 3.39 -0.49
CA THR A 46 -2.38 4.16 -0.81
C THR A 46 -2.91 3.82 -2.21
N ASP A 47 -2.05 3.63 -3.19
CA ASP A 47 -2.43 3.15 -4.53
C ASP A 47 -3.05 1.76 -4.46
N ALA A 48 -2.40 0.83 -3.73
CA ALA A 48 -2.87 -0.55 -3.58
C ALA A 48 -4.23 -0.64 -2.86
N LEU A 49 -4.49 0.25 -1.90
CA LEU A 49 -5.80 0.38 -1.26
C LEU A 49 -6.85 0.96 -2.20
N ALA A 50 -6.50 1.95 -3.01
CA ALA A 50 -7.42 2.59 -3.92
C ALA A 50 -7.94 1.66 -5.02
N ALA A 51 -7.16 0.62 -5.37
CA ALA A 51 -7.55 -0.43 -6.32
C ALA A 51 -7.99 -1.74 -5.65
N ALA A 52 -8.11 -1.78 -4.31
CA ALA A 52 -8.38 -3.02 -3.59
C ALA A 52 -9.78 -3.59 -3.89
N ASP A 53 -10.75 -2.74 -4.23
CA ASP A 53 -12.11 -3.16 -4.52
C ASP A 53 -12.25 -3.84 -5.90
N ASP A 54 -11.28 -3.66 -6.79
CA ASP A 54 -11.27 -4.27 -8.13
C ASP A 54 -11.01 -5.79 -8.10
N LEU A 55 -10.46 -6.30 -6.98
CA LEU A 55 -10.07 -7.70 -6.86
C LEU A 55 -11.26 -8.66 -6.64
N GLY A 56 -12.30 -8.23 -5.94
CA GLY A 56 -13.46 -9.08 -5.60
C GLY A 56 -13.12 -10.37 -4.81
N ILE A 57 -12.04 -10.39 -4.03
CA ILE A 57 -11.57 -11.60 -3.33
C ILE A 57 -12.18 -11.72 -1.93
N GLY A 58 -12.87 -12.84 -1.70
CA GLY A 58 -13.45 -13.19 -0.40
C GLY A 58 -14.77 -12.46 -0.09
N HIS A 59 -15.36 -12.78 1.06
CA HIS A 59 -16.67 -12.24 1.49
C HIS A 59 -16.56 -11.30 2.72
N GLY A 60 -15.34 -10.91 3.10
CA GLY A 60 -15.03 -10.11 4.29
C GLY A 60 -14.14 -8.90 3.96
N HIS A 61 -13.18 -8.60 4.84
CA HIS A 61 -12.15 -7.60 4.54
C HIS A 61 -11.13 -8.19 3.56
N GLY A 62 -11.25 -7.83 2.28
CA GLY A 62 -10.35 -8.29 1.22
C GLY A 62 -8.92 -7.73 1.35
N PRO A 63 -7.98 -8.28 0.56
CA PRO A 63 -6.60 -7.80 0.51
C PRO A 63 -6.46 -6.49 -0.28
N VAL A 64 -5.31 -5.82 -0.13
CA VAL A 64 -4.92 -4.71 -1.00
C VAL A 64 -4.48 -5.21 -2.39
N HIS A 65 -4.55 -4.36 -3.41
CA HIS A 65 -4.09 -4.70 -4.76
C HIS A 65 -2.57 -4.50 -4.93
N HIS A 66 -1.78 -5.51 -4.58
CA HIS A 66 -0.31 -5.44 -4.65
C HIS A 66 0.25 -5.07 -6.03
N PHE A 67 -0.41 -5.54 -7.10
CA PHE A 67 0.05 -5.37 -8.48
C PHE A 67 -0.60 -4.16 -9.19
N VAL A 68 -1.05 -3.15 -8.45
CA VAL A 68 -1.81 -1.98 -8.97
C VAL A 68 -1.08 -1.21 -10.08
N ARG A 69 0.25 -1.34 -10.16
CA ARG A 69 1.09 -0.70 -11.18
C ARG A 69 1.37 -1.56 -12.41
N PHE A 70 0.93 -2.82 -12.42
CA PHE A 70 1.27 -3.78 -13.47
C PHE A 70 0.07 -4.17 -14.34
N TRP A 71 -1.14 -4.24 -13.77
CA TRP A 71 -2.36 -4.61 -14.52
C TRP A 71 -3.61 -4.18 -13.76
N LYS A 72 -4.73 -4.12 -14.49
CA LYS A 72 -6.09 -3.85 -14.01
C LYS A 72 -7.01 -4.95 -14.51
#